data_AF-A0A269PS88-F1
#
_entry.id   AF-A0A269PS88-F1
#
_cell.length_a   1.000
_cell.length_b   1.000
_cell.length_c   1.000
_cell.angle_alpha   90.00
_cell.angle_beta   90.00
_cell.angle_gamma   90.00
#
_symmetry.space_group_name_H-M   'P 1'
#
loop_
_entity.id
_entity.type
_entity.pdbx_description
1 polymer ?
#
loop_
_entity_poly.entity_id
_entity_poly.type
_entity_poly.pdbx_seq_one_letter_code
_entity_poly.pdbx_strand_id
1 'polypeptide(L)'
;MPTACIECSAHYIDLADDRRFVCDIAELDNQAKDKGVLIVSGASSVPGLSSAVVERYQNQFSTIESINLAIAPGNKAERGLATVEAILSYTGHPLNVFKEGRWQDVYGWMDSKVNDFGGFVGKRLLANVDVPNLELFASRYDVTQQVSFQAGLELPILHKTMVRMAYLSKIGLVKN
;
A
#
# COMPACT_ATOMS: atom_id res chain seq x y z
N MET A 1 18.52 -9.31 -0.52
CA MET A 1 17.99 -10.69 -0.59
C MET A 1 17.67 -11.13 -2.02
N PRO A 2 16.83 -10.44 -2.82
CA PRO A 2 16.52 -10.89 -4.18
C PRO A 2 17.77 -11.05 -5.08
N THR A 3 18.73 -10.13 -5.01
CA THR A 3 20.01 -10.22 -5.75
C THR A 3 20.80 -11.49 -5.40
N ALA A 4 20.86 -11.86 -4.11
CA ALA A 4 21.55 -13.07 -3.69
C ALA A 4 20.85 -14.35 -4.21
N CYS A 5 19.52 -14.35 -4.33
CA CYS A 5 18.79 -15.44 -4.98
C CYS A 5 19.17 -15.55 -6.48
N ILE A 6 19.27 -14.43 -7.19
CA ILE A 6 19.70 -14.40 -8.60
C ILE A 6 21.12 -14.94 -8.75
N GLU A 7 22.06 -14.51 -7.89
CA GLU A 7 23.46 -14.97 -7.90
C GLU A 7 23.56 -16.49 -7.72
N CYS A 8 22.70 -17.06 -6.88
CA CYS A 8 22.60 -18.49 -6.62
C CYS A 8 21.69 -19.24 -7.61
N SER A 9 21.20 -18.60 -8.67
CA SER A 9 20.24 -19.18 -9.62
C SER A 9 18.98 -19.78 -8.95
N ALA A 10 18.48 -19.12 -7.92
CA ALA A 10 17.26 -19.47 -7.21
C ALA A 10 16.11 -18.51 -7.52
N HIS A 11 14.88 -19.05 -7.60
CA HIS A 11 13.67 -18.22 -7.64
C HIS A 11 13.46 -17.53 -6.28
N TYR A 12 12.79 -16.37 -6.29
CA TYR A 12 12.50 -15.58 -5.11
C TYR A 12 11.03 -15.16 -5.08
N ILE A 13 10.43 -15.22 -3.89
CA ILE A 13 9.12 -14.67 -3.59
C ILE A 13 9.11 -14.10 -2.16
N ASP A 14 8.45 -12.96 -1.97
CA ASP A 14 8.25 -12.35 -0.65
C ASP A 14 6.83 -11.81 -0.46
N LEU A 15 6.55 -11.33 0.77
CA LEU A 15 5.29 -10.71 1.17
C LEU A 15 5.45 -9.22 1.50
N ALA A 16 6.47 -8.55 0.94
CA ALA A 16 6.79 -7.17 1.24
C ALA A 16 5.65 -6.21 0.85
N ASP A 17 5.47 -5.19 1.66
CA ASP A 17 4.51 -4.10 1.44
C ASP A 17 5.19 -2.73 1.39
N ASP A 18 6.51 -2.66 1.53
CA ASP A 18 7.27 -1.44 1.31
C ASP A 18 7.20 -1.04 -0.18
N ARG A 19 6.78 0.21 -0.40
CA ARG A 19 6.51 0.71 -1.74
C ARG A 19 7.75 0.77 -2.62
N ARG A 20 8.90 1.21 -2.11
CA ARG A 20 10.12 1.30 -2.93
C ARG A 20 10.65 -0.09 -3.24
N PHE A 21 10.76 -0.95 -2.23
CA PHE A 21 11.23 -2.32 -2.38
C PHE A 21 10.42 -3.11 -3.43
N VAL A 22 9.10 -3.00 -3.40
CA VAL A 22 8.22 -3.72 -4.34
C VAL A 22 8.19 -3.06 -5.72
N CYS A 23 8.09 -1.72 -5.83
CA CYS A 23 8.02 -1.05 -7.14
C CYS A 23 9.34 -1.16 -7.89
N ASP A 24 10.47 -1.05 -7.19
CA ASP A 24 11.81 -1.00 -7.78
C ASP A 24 12.37 -2.42 -8.04
N ILE A 25 11.65 -3.49 -7.66
CA ILE A 25 12.06 -4.88 -7.94
C ILE A 25 12.26 -5.15 -9.45
N ALA A 26 11.59 -4.37 -10.30
CA ALA A 26 11.69 -4.46 -11.76
C ALA A 26 13.11 -4.15 -12.27
N GLU A 27 13.93 -3.42 -11.50
CA GLU A 27 15.35 -3.18 -11.85
C GLU A 27 16.17 -4.47 -11.96
N LEU A 28 15.71 -5.54 -11.30
CA LEU A 28 16.36 -6.86 -11.31
C LEU A 28 15.89 -7.77 -12.45
N ASP A 29 14.91 -7.35 -13.26
CA ASP A 29 14.25 -8.20 -14.26
C ASP A 29 15.21 -8.75 -15.31
N ASN A 30 16.11 -7.92 -15.87
CA ASN A 30 17.11 -8.38 -16.84
C ASN A 30 18.07 -9.41 -16.24
N GLN A 31 18.58 -9.15 -15.03
CA GLN A 31 19.50 -10.07 -14.35
C GLN A 31 18.82 -11.40 -14.02
N ALA A 32 17.56 -11.36 -13.59
CA ALA A 32 16.76 -12.55 -13.32
C ALA A 32 16.53 -13.38 -14.59
N LYS A 33 16.18 -12.73 -15.71
CA LYS A 33 16.00 -13.37 -17.02
C LYS A 33 17.29 -14.00 -17.53
N ASP A 34 18.42 -13.30 -17.42
CA ASP A 34 19.74 -13.82 -17.83
C ASP A 34 20.14 -15.08 -17.06
N LYS A 35 19.70 -15.20 -15.80
CA LYS A 35 19.89 -16.39 -14.96
C LYS A 35 18.78 -17.43 -15.08
N GLY A 36 17.72 -17.14 -15.84
CA GLY A 36 16.56 -18.03 -16.00
C GLY A 36 15.74 -18.21 -14.73
N VAL A 37 15.76 -17.23 -13.81
CA VAL A 37 15.02 -17.28 -12.54
C VAL A 37 13.85 -16.30 -12.50
N LEU A 38 12.95 -16.54 -11.55
CA LEU A 38 11.75 -15.73 -11.31
C LEU A 38 11.93 -14.99 -9.99
N ILE A 39 11.69 -13.69 -10.00
CA ILE A 39 11.72 -12.83 -8.81
C ILE A 39 10.35 -12.16 -8.69
N VAL A 40 9.67 -12.40 -7.56
CA VAL A 40 8.37 -11.80 -7.25
C VAL A 40 8.46 -11.09 -5.92
N SER A 41 8.12 -9.80 -5.88
CA SER A 41 7.95 -9.06 -4.63
C SER A 41 6.51 -8.67 -4.42
N GLY A 42 6.08 -8.61 -3.16
CA GLY A 42 4.74 -8.17 -2.80
C GLY A 42 3.62 -9.18 -3.07
N ALA A 43 3.89 -10.47 -2.90
CA ALA A 43 2.87 -11.54 -3.02
C ALA A 43 1.93 -11.63 -1.80
N SER A 44 1.64 -10.49 -1.17
CA SER A 44 0.81 -10.36 0.05
C SER A 44 -0.62 -9.92 -0.27
N SER A 45 -1.37 -9.45 0.72
CA SER A 45 -2.68 -8.79 0.51
C SER A 45 -2.57 -7.60 -0.44
N VAL A 46 -1.48 -6.85 -0.30
CA VAL A 46 -1.07 -5.75 -1.18
C VAL A 46 0.37 -5.98 -1.64
N PRO A 47 0.70 -5.80 -2.93
CA PRO A 47 -0.23 -5.73 -4.05
C PRO A 47 -0.84 -7.08 -4.45
N GLY A 48 -0.28 -8.24 -4.07
CA GLY A 48 -0.65 -9.57 -4.58
C GLY A 48 -2.16 -9.86 -4.72
N LEU A 49 -2.88 -9.99 -3.61
CA LEU A 49 -4.32 -10.30 -3.62
C LEU A 49 -5.13 -9.19 -4.28
N SER A 50 -4.83 -7.93 -3.98
CA SER A 50 -5.50 -6.80 -4.61
C SER A 50 -5.37 -6.79 -6.14
N SER A 51 -4.19 -7.13 -6.68
CA SER A 51 -3.95 -7.24 -8.11
C SER A 51 -4.80 -8.36 -8.69
N ALA A 52 -4.83 -9.54 -8.06
CA ALA A 52 -5.63 -10.67 -8.52
C ALA A 52 -7.13 -10.34 -8.64
N VAL A 53 -7.66 -9.52 -7.72
CA VAL A 53 -9.03 -9.00 -7.83
C VAL A 53 -9.19 -8.11 -9.06
N VAL A 54 -8.33 -7.11 -9.25
CA VAL A 54 -8.44 -6.21 -10.41
C VAL A 54 -8.28 -6.98 -11.73
N GLU A 55 -7.29 -7.88 -11.83
CA GLU A 55 -7.06 -8.73 -13.01
C GLU A 55 -8.31 -9.55 -13.39
N ARG A 56 -9.05 -10.05 -12.39
CA ARG A 56 -10.25 -10.86 -12.62
C ARG A 56 -11.41 -10.04 -13.19
N TYR A 57 -11.54 -8.78 -12.77
CA TYR A 57 -12.73 -7.97 -13.06
C TYR A 57 -12.48 -6.85 -14.10
N GLN A 58 -11.22 -6.50 -14.41
CA GLN A 58 -10.90 -5.37 -15.29
C GLN A 58 -11.61 -5.40 -16.64
N ASN A 59 -11.77 -6.59 -17.24
CA ASN A 59 -12.42 -6.75 -18.55
C ASN A 59 -13.94 -6.50 -18.53
N GLN A 60 -14.54 -6.29 -17.35
CA GLN A 60 -15.95 -5.88 -17.22
C GLN A 60 -16.13 -4.36 -17.33
N PHE A 61 -15.03 -3.61 -17.36
CA PHE A 61 -15.02 -2.16 -17.45
C PHE A 61 -14.41 -1.74 -18.79
N SER A 62 -15.03 -0.79 -19.48
CA SER A 62 -14.42 -0.12 -20.63
C SER A 62 -13.29 0.84 -20.20
N THR A 63 -13.40 1.39 -19.00
CA THR A 63 -12.43 2.30 -18.40
C THR A 63 -12.50 2.15 -16.89
N ILE A 64 -11.34 2.09 -16.24
CA ILE A 64 -11.26 2.08 -14.77
C ILE A 64 -10.99 3.52 -14.33
N GLU A 65 -12.03 4.22 -13.87
CA GLU A 65 -11.85 5.59 -13.37
C GLU A 65 -11.10 5.60 -12.04
N SER A 66 -11.44 4.70 -11.12
CA SER A 66 -10.86 4.69 -9.79
C SER A 66 -10.73 3.31 -9.18
N ILE A 67 -9.66 3.10 -8.43
CA ILE A 67 -9.47 1.92 -7.59
C ILE A 67 -9.29 2.38 -6.14
N ASN A 68 -10.23 1.99 -5.29
CA ASN A 68 -10.24 2.33 -3.87
C ASN A 68 -10.03 1.06 -3.05
N LEU A 69 -8.86 0.96 -2.41
CA LEU A 69 -8.47 -0.18 -1.61
C LEU A 69 -8.59 0.17 -0.12
N ALA A 70 -9.04 -0.80 0.68
CA ALA A 70 -9.09 -0.61 2.12
C ALA A 70 -8.85 -1.91 2.89
N ILE A 71 -8.07 -1.81 3.97
CA ILE A 71 -7.86 -2.91 4.92
C ILE A 71 -8.20 -2.44 6.34
N ALA A 72 -9.16 -3.12 6.97
CA ALA A 72 -9.54 -2.86 8.36
C ALA A 72 -9.17 -4.07 9.25
N PRO A 73 -7.96 -4.07 9.85
CA PRO A 73 -7.52 -5.18 10.67
C PRO A 73 -8.21 -5.19 12.05
N GLY A 74 -8.52 -6.40 12.56
CA GLY A 74 -8.99 -6.59 13.93
C GLY A 74 -7.90 -6.32 14.97
N ASN A 75 -8.28 -6.02 16.22
CA ASN A 75 -7.35 -5.64 17.29
C ASN A 75 -6.49 -6.83 17.75
N LYS A 76 -7.00 -8.06 17.62
CA LYS A 76 -6.29 -9.29 18.04
C LYS A 76 -5.15 -9.71 17.10
N ALA A 77 -4.99 -9.07 15.95
CA ALA A 77 -3.82 -9.31 15.09
C ALA A 77 -2.61 -8.62 15.72
N GLU A 78 -1.56 -9.36 16.06
CA GLU A 78 -0.31 -8.73 16.49
C GLU A 78 0.30 -7.95 15.33
N ARG A 79 0.79 -6.74 15.61
CA ARG A 79 1.57 -5.96 14.65
C ARG A 79 3.03 -6.11 15.03
N GLY A 80 3.84 -6.65 14.12
CA GLY A 80 5.27 -6.74 14.31
C GLY A 80 5.88 -5.34 14.41
N LEU A 81 7.03 -5.23 15.08
CA LEU A 81 7.78 -3.98 15.22
C LEU A 81 8.03 -3.32 13.86
N ALA A 82 8.45 -4.10 12.86
CA ALA A 82 8.72 -3.61 11.50
C ALA A 82 7.49 -2.93 10.87
N THR A 83 6.29 -3.48 11.06
CA THR A 83 5.06 -2.87 10.54
C THR A 83 4.75 -1.54 11.24
N VAL A 84 4.97 -1.47 12.56
CA VAL A 84 4.75 -0.24 13.32
C VAL A 84 5.76 0.84 12.91
N GLU A 85 7.04 0.48 12.78
CA GLU A 85 8.10 1.38 12.30
C GLU A 85 7.81 1.88 10.88
N ALA A 86 7.41 1.00 9.97
CA ALA A 86 7.00 1.37 8.62
C ALA A 86 5.84 2.38 8.65
N ILE A 87 4.77 2.10 9.42
CA ILE A 87 3.63 3.01 9.55
C ILE A 87 4.08 4.39 10.07
N LEU A 88 4.91 4.42 11.11
CA LEU A 88 5.39 5.65 11.73
C LEU A 88 6.33 6.45 10.82
N SER A 89 7.10 5.79 9.95
CA SER A 89 8.04 6.46 9.03
C SER A 89 7.33 7.44 8.10
N TYR A 90 6.15 7.10 7.57
CA TYR A 90 5.40 7.97 6.67
C TYR A 90 4.28 8.76 7.36
N THR A 91 4.04 8.54 8.65
CA THR A 91 2.97 9.22 9.39
C THR A 91 3.21 10.75 9.41
N GLY A 92 2.30 11.50 8.80
CA GLY A 92 2.41 12.96 8.65
C GLY A 92 3.33 13.43 7.50
N HIS A 93 3.95 12.51 6.77
CA HIS A 93 4.81 12.82 5.62
C HIS A 93 4.05 12.72 4.29
N PRO A 94 4.53 13.39 3.23
CA PRO A 94 3.91 13.34 1.91
C PRO A 94 3.97 11.93 1.31
N LEU A 95 2.87 11.50 0.72
CA LEU A 95 2.76 10.29 -0.10
C LEU A 95 2.33 10.71 -1.50
N ASN A 96 3.09 10.32 -2.52
CA ASN A 96 2.73 10.64 -3.89
C ASN A 96 1.69 9.65 -4.42
N VAL A 97 0.51 10.14 -4.80
CA VAL A 97 -0.63 9.31 -5.25
C VAL A 97 -1.24 9.87 -6.52
N PHE A 98 -1.84 8.99 -7.31
CA PHE A 98 -2.64 9.39 -8.46
C PHE A 98 -4.07 9.73 -8.01
N LYS A 99 -4.46 11.00 -8.11
CA LYS A 99 -5.76 11.53 -7.68
C LYS A 99 -6.18 12.68 -8.58
N GLU A 100 -7.46 12.76 -8.92
CA GLU A 100 -8.00 13.78 -9.85
C GLU A 100 -7.25 13.80 -11.20
N GLY A 101 -6.86 12.62 -11.70
CA GLY A 101 -6.18 12.47 -12.99
C GLY A 101 -4.73 12.95 -13.01
N ARG A 102 -4.11 13.22 -11.85
CA ARG A 102 -2.71 13.66 -11.75
C ARG A 102 -2.01 13.08 -10.54
N TRP A 103 -0.69 13.00 -10.61
CA TRP A 103 0.17 12.73 -9.46
C TRP A 103 0.20 13.94 -8.52
N GLN A 104 -0.04 13.72 -7.25
CA GLN A 104 -0.03 14.75 -6.22
C GLN A 104 0.20 14.17 -4.84
N ASP A 105 0.61 15.03 -3.91
CA ASP A 105 0.88 14.61 -2.54
C ASP A 105 -0.40 14.57 -1.72
N VAL A 106 -0.61 13.44 -1.04
CA VAL A 106 -1.45 13.33 0.16
C VAL A 106 -0.54 13.08 1.36
N TYR A 107 -1.10 12.91 2.55
CA TYR A 107 -0.29 12.74 3.76
C TYR A 107 -0.60 11.42 4.45
N GLY A 108 0.47 10.75 4.89
CA GLY A 108 0.39 9.48 5.59
C GLY A 108 -0.38 9.58 6.90
N TRP A 109 -1.27 8.61 7.13
CA TRP A 109 -2.22 8.55 8.23
C TRP A 109 -3.13 9.80 8.37
N MET A 110 -3.34 10.54 7.29
CA MET A 110 -4.31 11.63 7.20
C MET A 110 -5.50 11.26 6.30
N ASP A 111 -6.36 12.25 5.97
CA ASP A 111 -7.62 12.08 5.24
C ASP A 111 -8.53 11.00 5.85
N SER A 112 -8.62 11.03 7.19
CA SER A 112 -9.34 10.01 7.93
C SER A 112 -10.82 10.02 7.60
N LYS A 113 -11.37 8.86 7.22
CA LYS A 113 -12.79 8.69 6.93
C LYS A 113 -13.35 7.42 7.57
N VAL A 114 -14.66 7.33 7.66
CA VAL A 114 -15.34 6.10 8.07
C VAL A 114 -15.74 5.34 6.81
N ASN A 115 -15.36 4.07 6.73
CA ASN A 115 -15.88 3.14 5.74
C ASN A 115 -16.80 2.13 6.44
N ASP A 116 -17.94 1.83 5.83
CA ASP A 116 -18.82 0.76 6.29
C ASP A 116 -18.56 -0.50 5.46
N PHE A 117 -17.93 -1.50 6.07
CA PHE A 117 -17.66 -2.78 5.43
C PHE A 117 -18.89 -3.71 5.46
N GLY A 118 -19.97 -3.32 6.14
CA GLY A 118 -21.16 -4.13 6.32
C GLY A 118 -20.92 -5.38 7.17
N GLY A 119 -21.97 -6.18 7.33
CA GLY A 119 -21.94 -7.47 8.04
C GLY A 119 -21.38 -7.37 9.47
N PHE A 120 -20.58 -8.37 9.86
CA PHE A 120 -19.98 -8.43 11.19
C PHE A 120 -18.84 -7.44 11.41
N VAL A 121 -18.28 -6.87 10.33
CA VAL A 121 -17.20 -5.88 10.43
C VAL A 121 -17.81 -4.52 10.78
N GLY A 122 -18.80 -4.06 10.02
CA GLY A 122 -19.43 -2.75 10.22
C GLY A 122 -18.49 -1.57 9.94
N LYS A 123 -18.71 -0.46 10.66
CA LYS A 123 -17.99 0.80 10.45
C LYS A 123 -16.57 0.76 10.99
N ARG A 124 -15.61 1.26 10.20
CA ARG A 124 -14.19 1.35 10.56
C ARG A 124 -13.62 2.71 10.15
N LEU A 125 -12.82 3.30 11.03
CA LEU A 125 -12.02 4.48 10.70
C LEU A 125 -10.83 4.03 9.86
N LEU A 126 -10.58 4.73 8.77
CA LEU A 126 -9.47 4.50 7.84
C LEU A 126 -8.70 5.80 7.64
N ALA A 127 -7.41 5.69 7.29
CA ALA A 127 -6.54 6.80 6.94
C ALA A 127 -5.53 6.34 5.87
N ASN A 128 -4.92 7.29 5.15
CA ASN A 128 -3.97 6.99 4.08
C ASN A 128 -2.77 6.18 4.58
N VAL A 129 -2.37 5.16 3.82
CA VAL A 129 -1.21 4.32 4.12
C VAL A 129 -0.42 4.12 2.84
N ASP A 130 0.90 4.20 2.93
CA ASP A 130 1.76 3.98 1.78
C ASP A 130 1.86 2.48 1.45
N VAL A 131 1.52 2.14 0.21
CA VAL A 131 1.58 0.76 -0.30
C VAL A 131 1.99 0.77 -1.79
N PRO A 132 2.51 -0.34 -2.33
CA PRO A 132 2.97 -0.41 -3.72
C PRO A 132 1.84 -0.15 -4.73
N ASN A 133 0.61 -0.53 -4.40
CA ASN A 133 -0.56 -0.33 -5.26
C ASN A 133 -0.76 1.11 -5.70
N LEU A 134 -0.46 2.09 -4.83
CA LEU A 134 -0.62 3.51 -5.13
C LEU A 134 0.19 3.93 -6.36
N GLU A 135 1.30 3.24 -6.62
CA GLU A 135 2.12 3.41 -7.80
C GLU A 135 1.72 2.47 -8.93
N LEU A 136 1.71 1.18 -8.61
CA LEU A 136 1.59 0.12 -9.60
C LEU A 136 0.27 0.19 -10.36
N PHE A 137 -0.83 0.50 -9.67
CA PHE A 137 -2.15 0.39 -10.28
C PHE A 137 -2.47 1.51 -11.25
N ALA A 138 -1.95 2.71 -11.00
CA ALA A 138 -2.23 3.87 -11.84
C ALA A 138 -1.78 3.61 -13.29
N SER A 139 -0.56 3.12 -13.46
CA SER A 139 0.01 2.79 -14.77
C SER A 139 -0.42 1.41 -15.28
N ARG A 140 -0.49 0.38 -14.42
CA ARG A 140 -0.82 -0.99 -14.85
C ARG A 140 -2.24 -1.13 -15.41
N TYR A 141 -3.18 -0.36 -14.87
CA TYR A 141 -4.61 -0.48 -15.20
C TYR A 141 -5.18 0.78 -15.88
N ASP A 142 -4.31 1.67 -16.37
CA ASP A 142 -4.68 2.92 -17.06
C ASP A 142 -5.76 3.72 -16.29
N VAL A 143 -5.59 3.84 -14.97
CA VAL A 143 -6.59 4.48 -14.11
C VAL A 143 -6.67 5.97 -14.44
N THR A 144 -7.87 6.49 -14.66
CA THR A 144 -8.02 7.87 -15.17
C THR A 144 -8.26 8.93 -14.10
N GLN A 145 -8.75 8.57 -12.92
CA GLN A 145 -9.06 9.53 -11.84
C GLN A 145 -8.26 9.28 -10.57
N GLN A 146 -8.33 8.08 -9.98
CA GLN A 146 -7.79 7.89 -8.63
C GLN A 146 -7.36 6.45 -8.31
N VAL A 147 -6.19 6.31 -7.67
CA VAL A 147 -5.85 5.12 -6.89
C VAL A 147 -5.70 5.55 -5.43
N SER A 148 -6.44 4.92 -4.53
CA SER A 148 -6.32 5.18 -3.10
C SER A 148 -6.21 3.89 -2.29
N PHE A 149 -5.43 3.94 -1.22
CA PHE A 149 -5.35 2.89 -0.23
C PHE A 149 -5.46 3.50 1.16
N GLN A 150 -6.35 2.95 1.98
CA GLN A 150 -6.49 3.36 3.37
C GLN A 150 -6.58 2.16 4.30
N ALA A 151 -5.93 2.27 5.46
CA ALA A 151 -6.05 1.27 6.51
C ALA A 151 -6.48 1.90 7.83
N GLY A 152 -7.00 1.06 8.72
CA GLY A 152 -7.54 1.47 10.02
C GLY A 152 -6.93 0.76 11.21
N LEU A 153 -7.24 1.28 12.39
CA LEU A 153 -7.11 0.55 13.66
C LEU A 153 -8.50 0.26 14.20
N GLU A 154 -8.70 -0.93 14.79
CA GLU A 154 -10.03 -1.29 15.32
C GLU A 154 -10.47 -0.36 16.46
N LEU A 155 -9.54 0.08 17.32
CA LEU A 155 -9.84 0.99 18.42
C LEU A 155 -9.86 2.45 17.94
N PRO A 156 -11.01 3.16 18.03
CA PRO A 156 -11.11 4.53 17.54
C PRO A 156 -10.15 5.51 18.24
N ILE A 157 -9.82 5.27 19.50
CA ILE A 157 -8.88 6.11 20.26
C ILE A 157 -7.45 6.01 19.71
N LEU A 158 -7.00 4.81 19.35
CA LEU A 158 -5.69 4.61 18.72
C LEU A 158 -5.66 5.28 17.35
N HIS A 159 -6.72 5.10 16.56
CA HIS A 159 -6.83 5.73 15.24
C HIS A 159 -6.75 7.26 15.31
N LYS A 160 -7.54 7.89 16.19
CA LYS A 160 -7.53 9.34 16.38
C LYS A 160 -6.20 9.86 16.92
N THR A 161 -5.52 9.08 17.77
CA THR A 161 -4.19 9.43 18.28
C THR A 161 -3.17 9.44 17.14
N MET A 162 -3.18 8.44 16.28
CA MET A 162 -2.33 8.39 15.09
C MET A 162 -2.59 9.57 14.14
N VAL A 163 -3.87 9.94 13.90
CA VAL A 163 -4.22 11.13 13.10
C VAL A 163 -3.66 12.41 13.73
N ARG A 164 -3.71 12.55 15.05
CA ARG A 164 -3.12 13.68 15.76
C ARG A 164 -1.59 13.69 15.62
N MET A 165 -0.92 12.54 15.73
CA MET A 165 0.52 12.42 15.52
C MET A 165 0.92 12.79 14.08
N ALA A 166 0.14 12.35 13.08
CA ALA A 166 0.33 12.74 11.68
C ALA A 166 0.26 14.26 11.51
N TYR A 167 -0.71 14.92 12.14
CA TYR A 167 -0.81 16.38 12.11
C TYR A 167 0.40 17.06 12.76
N LEU A 168 0.83 16.59 13.94
CA LEU A 168 1.99 17.14 14.66
C LEU A 168 3.30 16.99 13.87
N SER A 169 3.49 15.83 13.21
CA SER A 169 4.61 15.56 12.30
C SER A 169 4.57 16.50 11.09
N LYS A 170 3.40 16.65 10.44
CA LYS A 170 3.21 17.54 9.29
C LYS A 170 3.56 19.01 9.57
N ILE A 171 3.26 19.50 10.78
CA ILE A 171 3.59 20.88 11.18
C ILE A 171 5.00 21.01 11.80
N GLY A 172 5.78 19.94 11.84
CA GLY A 172 7.18 19.93 12.29
C GLY A 172 7.38 19.97 13.81
N LEU A 173 6.33 19.70 14.61
CA LEU A 173 6.45 19.60 16.07
C LEU A 173 7.05 18.28 16.53
N VAL A 174 6.94 17.24 15.70
CA VAL A 174 7.60 15.94 15.90
C VAL A 174 8.47 15.70 14.68
N LYS A 175 9.74 15.36 14.90
CA LYS A 175 10.68 14.95 13.86
C LYS A 175 10.92 13.45 14.06
N ASN A 176 10.53 12.66 13.08
CA ASN A 176 10.90 11.24 12.97
C ASN A 176 11.91 11.07 11.84
#